data_AF-A0A951DWX7-F1
#
_entry.id   AF-A0A951DWX7-F1
#
_cell.length_a   1.000
_cell.length_b   1.000
_cell.length_c   1.000
_cell.angle_alpha   90.00
_cell.angle_beta   90.00
_cell.angle_gamma   90.00
#
_symmetry.space_group_name_H-M   'P 1'
#
loop_
_entity.id
_entity.type
_entity.pdbx_description
1 polymer ?
#
loop_
_entity_poly.entity_id
_entity_poly.type
_entity_poly.pdbx_seq_one_letter_code
_entity_poly.pdbx_strand_id
1 'polypeptide(L)' 'MRTLLSSLFFATMLAGCQSTSHDRAELARICADPASRLPTPGNLYYDECQALYPSSPTQLRKYYQQNAPEY' A
#
# COMPACT_ATOMS: atom_id res chain seq x y z
N MET A 1 2.22 13.87 -52.77
CA MET A 1 2.08 12.67 -51.92
C MET A 1 3.14 12.69 -50.84
N ARG A 2 2.85 13.32 -49.70
CA ARG A 2 3.73 13.33 -48.53
C ARG A 2 2.95 13.97 -47.40
N THR A 3 2.48 13.16 -46.45
CA THR A 3 2.23 13.48 -45.02
C THR A 3 1.12 12.60 -44.43
N LEU A 4 1.35 11.31 -44.23
CA LEU A 4 0.54 10.53 -43.27
C LEU A 4 1.39 9.39 -42.65
N LEU A 5 2.56 9.75 -42.11
CA LEU A 5 3.36 8.88 -41.22
C LEU A 5 3.72 9.69 -39.98
N SER A 6 2.74 10.10 -39.16
CA SER A 6 3.06 10.77 -37.89
C SER A 6 1.89 10.82 -36.91
N SER A 7 1.22 9.70 -36.63
CA SER A 7 0.22 9.67 -35.54
C SER A 7 0.16 8.32 -34.80
N LEU A 8 1.28 7.59 -34.75
CA LEU A 8 1.40 6.33 -34.00
C LEU A 8 2.09 6.52 -32.63
N PHE A 9 1.87 7.65 -31.95
CA PHE A 9 2.58 7.99 -30.70
C PHE A 9 1.71 8.65 -29.62
N PHE A 10 0.43 8.28 -29.51
CA PHE A 10 -0.39 8.72 -28.37
C PHE A 10 -1.21 7.60 -27.72
N ALA A 11 -0.70 6.37 -27.78
CA ALA A 11 -1.35 5.18 -27.22
C ALA A 11 -0.62 4.60 -25.99
N THR A 12 0.05 5.43 -25.17
CA THR A 12 0.71 4.95 -23.93
C THR A 12 0.37 5.76 -22.68
N MET A 13 -0.51 6.75 -22.74
CA MET A 13 -0.98 7.50 -21.56
C MET A 13 -2.27 6.93 -20.95
N LEU A 14 -2.52 5.63 -21.11
CA LEU A 14 -3.61 4.90 -20.42
C LEU A 14 -3.07 3.91 -19.38
N ALA A 15 -1.88 4.15 -18.83
CA ALA A 15 -1.40 3.43 -17.66
C ALA A 15 -1.92 4.09 -16.36
N GLY A 16 -3.17 3.81 -16.02
CA GLY A 16 -3.59 3.50 -14.65
C GLY A 16 -3.41 4.50 -13.50
N CYS A 17 -3.30 5.81 -13.73
CA CYS A 17 -3.24 6.80 -12.63
C CYS A 17 -4.61 7.47 -12.41
N GLN A 18 -5.68 6.68 -12.32
CA GLN A 18 -7.01 7.18 -11.93
C GLN A 18 -7.31 6.67 -10.51
N SER A 19 -7.24 7.61 -9.56
CA SER A 19 -7.37 7.47 -8.10
C SER A 19 -6.12 7.00 -7.35
N THR A 20 -5.40 7.94 -6.73
CA THR A 20 -4.57 7.64 -5.55
C THR A 20 -4.63 8.74 -4.47
N SER A 21 -5.07 9.96 -4.79
CA SER A 21 -5.11 11.07 -3.82
C SER A 21 -6.20 10.90 -2.76
N HIS A 22 -7.39 10.42 -3.15
CA HIS A 22 -8.48 10.13 -2.20
C HIS A 22 -8.10 8.94 -1.30
N ASP A 23 -7.44 7.94 -1.90
CA ASP A 23 -6.98 6.73 -1.21
C ASP A 23 -5.87 7.02 -0.20
N ARG A 24 -5.04 8.06 -0.41
CA ARG A 24 -3.97 8.43 0.53
C ARG A 24 -4.49 9.00 1.83
N ALA A 25 -5.52 9.84 1.79
CA ALA A 25 -6.10 10.42 3.00
C ALA A 25 -6.85 9.35 3.81
N GLU A 26 -7.56 8.45 3.12
CA GLU A 26 -8.22 7.31 3.74
C GLU A 26 -7.21 6.31 4.32
N LEU A 27 -6.16 5.98 3.57
CA LEU A 27 -5.05 5.15 4.04
C LEU A 27 -4.37 5.76 5.27
N ALA A 28 -4.10 7.07 5.28
CA ALA A 28 -3.54 7.74 6.45
C ALA A 28 -4.44 7.61 7.68
N ARG A 29 -5.76 7.66 7.50
CA ARG A 29 -6.72 7.39 8.59
C ARG A 29 -6.71 5.93 9.04
N ILE A 30 -6.64 4.98 8.10
CA ILE A 30 -6.55 3.54 8.40
C ILE A 30 -5.26 3.24 9.18
N CYS A 31 -4.13 3.79 8.75
CA CYS A 31 -2.83 3.56 9.38
C CYS A 31 -2.64 4.33 10.69
N ALA A 32 -3.50 5.29 11.01
CA ALA A 32 -3.55 5.89 12.34
C ALA A 32 -3.95 4.84 13.40
N ASP A 33 -4.76 3.84 13.03
CA ASP A 33 -5.06 2.70 13.89
C ASP A 33 -3.79 1.82 14.09
N PRO A 34 -3.35 1.60 15.34
CA PRO A 34 -2.29 0.63 15.64
C PRO A 34 -2.54 -0.78 15.11
N ALA A 35 -3.79 -1.24 15.05
CA ALA A 35 -4.12 -2.61 14.61
C ALA A 35 -3.80 -2.81 13.12
N SER A 36 -4.04 -1.81 12.29
CA SER A 36 -3.69 -1.82 10.86
C SER A 36 -2.19 -1.90 10.60
N ARG A 37 -1.37 -1.58 11.62
CA ARG A 37 0.10 -1.62 11.56
C ARG A 37 0.69 -2.94 12.07
N LEU A 38 -0.14 -3.88 12.52
CA LEU A 38 0.30 -5.18 13.02
C LEU A 38 -0.01 -6.30 12.01
N PRO A 39 0.82 -7.36 11.96
CA PRO A 39 0.60 -8.51 11.07
C PRO A 39 -0.48 -9.44 11.68
N THR A 40 -1.72 -8.97 11.69
CA THR A 40 -2.90 -9.70 12.16
C THR A 40 -3.55 -10.47 11.00
N PRO A 41 -4.10 -11.68 11.22
CA PRO A 41 -4.86 -12.38 10.19
C PRO A 41 -6.02 -11.52 9.67
N GLY A 42 -6.12 -11.36 8.36
CA GLY A 42 -7.17 -10.56 7.72
C GLY A 42 -6.89 -9.05 7.65
N ASN A 43 -5.76 -8.56 8.14
CA ASN A 43 -5.36 -7.17 7.90
C ASN A 43 -4.77 -7.02 6.50
N LEU A 44 -5.48 -6.28 5.64
CA LEU A 44 -5.13 -6.06 4.24
C LEU A 44 -4.27 -4.81 4.01
N TYR A 45 -4.03 -4.00 5.05
CA TYR A 45 -3.33 -2.71 4.95
C TYR A 45 -1.96 -2.71 5.60
N TYR A 46 -1.49 -3.88 6.07
CA TYR A 46 -0.26 -3.98 6.82
C TYR A 46 0.93 -3.42 6.04
N ASP A 47 1.12 -3.85 4.79
CA ASP A 47 2.28 -3.46 3.98
C ASP A 47 2.27 -1.97 3.66
N GLU A 48 1.11 -1.41 3.29
CA GLU A 48 0.95 0.01 3.04
C GLU A 48 1.18 0.85 4.30
N CYS A 49 0.68 0.38 5.45
CA CYS A 49 0.87 1.07 6.71
C CYS A 49 2.30 0.97 7.24
N GLN A 50 3.05 -0.09 6.93
CA GLN A 50 4.48 -0.16 7.25
C GLN A 50 5.32 0.82 6.43
N ALA A 51 4.91 1.12 5.19
CA ALA A 51 5.59 2.12 4.37
C ALA A 51 5.42 3.55 4.91
N LEU A 52 4.31 3.84 5.59
CA LEU A 52 4.01 5.17 6.16
C LEU A 52 4.45 5.30 7.63
N TYR A 53 4.23 4.25 8.42
CA TYR A 53 4.47 4.21 9.86
C TYR A 53 5.18 2.90 10.23
N PRO A 54 6.47 2.78 9.90
CA PRO A 54 7.22 1.54 10.08
C PRO A 54 7.28 1.14 11.55
N SER A 55 6.93 -0.12 11.81
CA SER A 55 7.11 -0.76 13.10
C SER A 55 8.57 -1.14 13.29
N SER A 56 9.07 -0.96 14.51
CA SER A 56 10.40 -1.43 14.85
C SER A 56 10.46 -2.97 14.87
N PRO A 57 11.63 -3.58 14.57
CA PRO A 57 11.81 -5.02 14.70
C PRO A 57 11.45 -5.54 16.11
N THR A 58 11.71 -4.76 17.15
CA THR A 58 11.36 -5.10 18.53
C THR A 58 9.85 -5.14 18.76
N GLN A 59 9.08 -4.19 18.20
CA GLN A 59 7.62 -4.20 18.27
C GLN A 59 7.03 -5.43 17.60
N LEU A 60 7.49 -5.74 16.37
CA LEU A 60 7.01 -6.91 15.63
C LEU A 60 7.36 -8.21 16.36
N ARG A 61 8.60 -8.34 16.86
CA ARG A 61 9.01 -9.51 17.64
C ARG A 61 8.13 -9.70 18.87
N LYS A 62 7.87 -8.64 19.64
CA LYS A 62 7.00 -8.71 20.82
C LYS A 62 5.59 -9.17 20.42
N TYR A 63 5.05 -8.61 19.34
CA TYR A 63 3.74 -9.01 18.83
C TYR A 63 3.70 -10.50 18.45
N TYR A 64 4.69 -10.99 17.70
CA TYR A 64 4.74 -12.41 17.33
C TYR A 64 4.87 -13.33 18.53
N GLN A 65 5.65 -12.96 19.54
CA GLN A 65 5.78 -13.74 20.78
C GLN A 65 4.47 -13.80 21.56
N GLN A 66 3.71 -12.70 21.60
CA GLN A 66 2.43 -12.63 22.31
C GLN A 66 1.28 -13.36 21.60
N ASN A 67 1.38 -13.54 20.29
CA ASN A 67 0.33 -14.14 19.46
C ASN A 67 0.76 -15.48 18.84
N ALA A 68 1.90 -16.04 19.30
CA ALA A 68 2.30 -17.37 18.90
C ALA A 68 1.34 -18.40 19.53
N PRO A 69 0.96 -19.46 18.80
CA PRO A 69 0.18 -20.55 19.38
C PRO A 69 1.00 -21.23 20.49
N GLU A 70 0.33 -21.56 21.60
CA GLU A 70 0.88 -22.44 22.63
C GLU A 70 0.88 -23.88 22.09
N TYR A 71 2.06 -24.50 22.10
CA TYR A 71 2.27 -25.88 21.63
C TYR A 71 2.04 -26.90 22.74
#